data_AF-A0A6A4QDD5-F1
#
_entry.id   AF-A0A6A4QDD5-F1
#
_cell.length_a   1.000
_cell.length_b   1.000
_cell.length_c   1.000
_cell.angle_alpha   90.00
_cell.angle_beta   90.00
_cell.angle_gamma   90.00
#
_symmetry.space_group_name_H-M   'P 1'
#
loop_
_entity.id
_entity.type
_entity.pdbx_description
1 polymer ?
#
loop_
_entity_poly.entity_id
_entity_poly.type
_entity_poly.pdbx_seq_one_letter_code
_entity_poly.pdbx_strand_id
1 'polypeptide(L)'
;MAPPSLKAVTLTHVRYQRGDKLGHFLAWISLIPVFISLGGFISHFIFRRELQGIFFALGLIFSQFINEFIKTTVQQARPETCFLLEMVYLGYHTVAQVFAGTALGIFLGAVWFWVVNNVLYAYFPIIEESVFGRVFYVKDTSHIDNVLKFEYQMARAERLRLASISKSE
;
A
#
# COMPACT_ATOMS: atom_id res chain seq x y z
N MET A 1 -24.30 15.23 -33.26
CA MET A 1 -23.74 15.92 -32.07
C MET A 1 -22.28 15.48 -31.98
N ALA A 2 -21.31 16.39 -32.10
CA ALA A 2 -19.90 16.01 -32.03
C ALA A 2 -19.58 15.49 -30.61
N PRO A 3 -18.77 14.42 -30.46
CA PRO A 3 -18.43 13.90 -29.15
C PRO A 3 -17.70 14.97 -28.33
N PRO A 4 -17.98 15.09 -27.01
CA PRO A 4 -17.34 16.08 -26.17
C PRO A 4 -15.82 15.84 -26.12
N SER A 5 -15.02 16.89 -26.32
CA SER A 5 -13.57 16.77 -26.26
C SER A 5 -13.11 16.61 -24.80
N LEU A 6 -12.53 15.46 -24.48
CA LEU A 6 -12.05 15.13 -23.13
C LEU A 6 -10.54 15.43 -22.99
N LYS A 7 -10.09 15.75 -21.77
CA LYS A 7 -8.69 15.71 -21.36
C LYS A 7 -8.54 14.69 -20.24
N ALA A 8 -7.40 14.00 -20.20
CA ALA A 8 -7.09 13.02 -19.17
C ALA A 8 -5.90 13.47 -18.36
N VAL A 9 -5.93 13.24 -17.05
CA VAL A 9 -4.72 13.32 -16.21
C VAL A 9 -3.86 12.12 -16.56
N THR A 10 -2.66 12.36 -17.10
CA THR A 10 -1.81 11.33 -17.73
C THR A 10 -1.44 10.19 -16.77
N LEU A 11 -1.33 10.50 -15.47
CA LEU A 11 -0.90 9.55 -14.44
C LEU A 11 -1.86 8.38 -14.22
N THR A 12 -3.17 8.60 -14.34
CA THR A 12 -4.21 7.60 -13.99
C THR A 12 -5.37 7.56 -14.97
N HIS A 13 -5.26 8.29 -16.09
CA HIS A 13 -6.28 8.35 -17.14
C HIS A 13 -7.67 8.82 -16.64
N VAL A 14 -7.73 9.57 -15.53
CA VAL A 14 -8.98 10.21 -15.09
C VAL A 14 -9.37 11.28 -16.10
N ARG A 15 -10.50 11.07 -16.77
CA ARG A 15 -11.02 11.93 -17.85
C ARG A 15 -11.93 13.02 -17.28
N TYR A 16 -11.82 14.23 -17.81
CA TYR A 16 -12.71 15.36 -17.54
C TYR A 16 -12.98 16.14 -18.83
N GLN A 17 -14.08 16.89 -18.87
CA GLN A 17 -14.45 17.68 -20.05
C GLN A 17 -13.49 18.87 -20.24
N ARG A 18 -13.06 19.13 -21.48
CA ARG A 18 -12.22 20.30 -21.78
C ARG A 18 -12.99 21.59 -21.47
N GLY A 19 -12.41 22.42 -20.61
CA GLY A 19 -13.01 23.69 -20.17
C GLY A 19 -13.69 23.61 -18.81
N ASP A 20 -13.95 22.41 -18.29
CA ASP A 20 -14.51 22.22 -16.95
C ASP A 20 -13.41 22.31 -15.88
N LYS A 21 -13.33 23.47 -15.21
CA LYS A 21 -12.37 23.73 -14.13
C LYS A 21 -12.69 22.92 -12.87
N LEU A 22 -13.97 22.68 -12.57
CA LEU A 22 -14.39 21.90 -11.41
C LEU A 22 -14.05 20.42 -11.63
N GLY A 23 -14.37 19.88 -12.81
CA GLY A 23 -14.00 18.51 -13.19
C GLY A 23 -12.49 18.28 -13.17
N HIS A 24 -11.68 19.26 -13.60
CA HIS A 24 -10.22 19.16 -13.48
C HIS A 24 -9.74 19.10 -12.01
N PHE A 25 -10.33 19.92 -11.13
CA PHE A 25 -10.01 19.92 -9.71
C PHE A 25 -10.44 18.61 -9.02
N LEU A 26 -11.66 18.13 -9.30
CA LEU A 26 -12.18 16.87 -8.77
C LEU A 26 -11.37 15.67 -9.26
N ALA A 27 -10.86 15.71 -10.50
CA ALA A 27 -9.96 14.68 -11.01
C ALA A 27 -8.68 14.57 -10.15
N TRP A 28 -8.08 15.67 -9.73
CA TRP A 28 -6.94 15.64 -8.81
C TRP A 28 -7.31 15.16 -7.40
N ILE A 29 -8.47 15.57 -6.87
CA ILE A 29 -8.98 15.06 -5.59
C ILE A 29 -9.13 13.54 -5.61
N SER A 30 -9.61 12.97 -6.73
CA SER A 30 -9.77 11.51 -6.86
C SER A 30 -8.45 10.73 -6.76
N LEU A 31 -7.31 11.39 -6.95
CA LEU A 31 -5.97 10.80 -6.84
C LEU A 31 -5.36 10.90 -5.45
N ILE A 32 -5.96 11.70 -4.55
CA ILE A 32 -5.50 11.84 -3.18
C ILE A 32 -5.33 10.47 -2.49
N PRO A 33 -6.27 9.51 -2.57
CA PRO A 33 -6.10 8.20 -1.94
C PRO A 33 -4.86 7.44 -2.42
N VAL A 34 -4.53 7.54 -3.72
CA VAL A 34 -3.35 6.89 -4.30
C VAL A 34 -2.07 7.52 -3.76
N PHE A 35 -2.00 8.85 -3.72
CA PHE A 35 -0.85 9.57 -3.18
C PHE A 35 -0.70 9.39 -1.67
N ILE A 36 -1.81 9.35 -0.92
CA ILE A 36 -1.80 9.03 0.51
C ILE A 36 -1.32 7.60 0.73
N SER A 37 -1.71 6.64 -0.12
CA SER A 37 -1.26 5.26 0.02
C SER A 37 0.24 5.14 -0.26
N LEU A 38 0.72 5.71 -1.36
CA LEU A 38 2.14 5.71 -1.72
C LEU A 38 2.99 6.48 -0.69
N GLY A 39 2.58 7.70 -0.37
CA GLY A 39 3.21 8.53 0.65
C GLY A 39 3.15 7.88 2.03
N GLY A 40 2.06 7.18 2.35
CA GLY A 40 1.86 6.45 3.59
C GLY A 40 2.88 5.33 3.77
N PHE A 41 3.20 4.57 2.71
CA PHE A 41 4.29 3.59 2.78
C PHE A 41 5.66 4.22 2.95
N ILE A 42 5.93 5.33 2.26
CA ILE A 42 7.19 6.07 2.41
C ILE A 42 7.32 6.63 3.82
N SER A 43 6.26 7.26 4.34
CA SER A 43 6.22 7.77 5.72
C SER A 43 6.36 6.63 6.73
N HIS A 44 5.68 5.50 6.53
CA HIS A 44 5.84 4.34 7.39
C HIS A 44 7.28 3.83 7.39
N PHE A 45 7.91 3.73 6.21
CA PHE A 45 9.31 3.36 6.10
C PHE A 45 10.22 4.37 6.83
N ILE A 46 10.03 5.68 6.64
CA ILE A 46 10.88 6.71 7.24
C ILE A 46 10.69 6.83 8.76
N PHE A 47 9.47 6.71 9.28
CA PHE A 47 9.19 6.96 10.69
C PHE A 47 9.14 5.69 11.55
N ARG A 48 8.69 4.57 10.97
CA ARG A 48 8.54 3.30 11.71
C ARG A 48 9.69 2.35 11.43
N ARG A 49 10.15 2.23 10.18
CA ARG A 49 11.26 1.31 9.79
C ARG A 49 11.07 -0.12 10.33
N GLU A 50 9.83 -0.62 10.28
CA GLU A 50 9.45 -1.94 10.78
C GLU A 50 9.53 -2.99 9.68
N LEU A 51 10.12 -4.15 9.96
CA LEU A 51 10.22 -5.25 8.99
C LEU A 51 8.85 -5.69 8.47
N GLN A 52 7.85 -5.84 9.34
CA GLN A 52 6.49 -6.21 8.93
C GLN A 52 5.90 -5.23 7.92
N GLY A 53 6.09 -3.92 8.14
CA GLY A 53 5.63 -2.89 7.21
C GLY A 53 6.35 -2.96 5.85
N ILE A 54 7.66 -3.25 5.86
CA ILE A 54 8.47 -3.41 4.65
C ILE A 54 8.00 -4.63 3.84
N PHE A 55 7.85 -5.79 4.48
CA PHE A 55 7.41 -7.01 3.81
C PHE A 55 5.96 -6.93 3.33
N PHE A 56 5.10 -6.17 4.01
CA PHE A 56 3.78 -5.86 3.49
C PHE A 56 3.85 -5.02 2.20
N ALA A 57 4.69 -3.98 2.15
CA ALA A 57 4.89 -3.19 0.93
C ALA A 57 5.49 -4.02 -0.22
N LEU A 58 6.45 -4.91 0.07
CA LEU A 58 6.99 -5.87 -0.90
C LEU A 58 5.91 -6.81 -1.44
N GLY A 59 5.00 -7.27 -0.58
CA GLY A 59 3.85 -8.08 -0.97
C GLY A 59 2.92 -7.36 -1.94
N LEU A 60 2.70 -6.05 -1.77
CA LEU A 60 1.92 -5.24 -2.70
C LEU A 60 2.61 -5.08 -4.06
N ILE A 61 3.93 -4.89 -4.08
CA ILE A 61 4.72 -4.83 -5.32
C ILE A 61 4.66 -6.18 -6.05
N PHE A 62 4.82 -7.28 -5.31
CA PHE A 62 4.71 -8.63 -5.87
C PHE A 62 3.30 -8.89 -6.43
N SER A 63 2.25 -8.50 -5.70
CA SER A 63 0.86 -8.59 -6.16
C SER A 63 0.62 -7.78 -7.44
N GLN A 64 1.19 -6.58 -7.54
CA GLN A 64 1.13 -5.77 -8.75
C GLN A 64 1.80 -6.46 -9.94
N PHE A 65 2.98 -7.07 -9.73
CA PHE A 65 3.67 -7.85 -10.76
C PHE A 65 2.82 -9.03 -11.24
N ILE A 66 2.26 -9.82 -10.32
CA ILE A 66 1.38 -10.95 -10.65
C ILE A 66 0.14 -10.47 -11.42
N ASN A 67 -0.48 -9.37 -10.99
CA ASN A 67 -1.63 -8.80 -11.69
C ASN A 67 -1.30 -8.38 -13.12
N GLU A 68 -0.17 -7.72 -13.35
CA GLU A 68 0.26 -7.36 -14.71
C GLU A 68 0.64 -8.59 -15.54
N PHE A 69 1.28 -9.59 -14.94
CA PHE A 69 1.56 -10.87 -15.60
C PHE A 69 0.29 -11.60 -16.04
N ILE A 70 -0.72 -11.66 -15.17
CA ILE A 70 -2.03 -12.26 -15.49
C ILE A 70 -2.70 -11.49 -16.61
N LYS A 71 -2.77 -10.16 -16.53
CA LYS A 71 -3.39 -9.32 -17.57
C LYS A 71 -2.73 -9.52 -18.93
N THR A 72 -1.40 -9.60 -18.96
CA THR A 72 -0.63 -9.77 -20.20
C THR A 72 -0.70 -11.18 -20.78
N THR A 73 -0.87 -12.20 -19.94
CA THR A 73 -0.99 -13.61 -20.38
C THR A 73 -2.41 -13.97 -20.79
N VAL A 74 -3.41 -13.54 -20.02
CA VAL A 74 -4.81 -13.98 -20.18
C VAL A 74 -5.57 -13.14 -21.21
N GLN A 75 -5.19 -11.87 -21.40
CA GLN A 75 -5.70 -10.93 -22.43
C GLN A 75 -7.21 -11.00 -22.70
N GLN A 76 -8.02 -11.22 -21.66
CA GLN A 76 -9.48 -11.30 -21.79
C GLN A 76 -10.03 -9.95 -22.26
N ALA A 77 -10.88 -9.99 -23.28
CA ALA A 77 -11.52 -8.80 -23.82
C ALA A 77 -12.35 -8.10 -22.74
N ARG A 78 -12.35 -6.77 -22.76
CA ARG A 78 -13.19 -5.97 -21.87
C ARG A 78 -14.65 -6.02 -22.37
N PRO A 79 -15.66 -5.93 -21.50
CA PRO A 79 -17.06 -5.87 -21.93
C PRO A 79 -17.31 -4.67 -22.86
N GLU A 80 -18.02 -4.89 -23.98
CA GLU A 80 -18.39 -3.84 -24.96
C GLU A 80 -19.21 -2.69 -24.33
N THR A 81 -19.93 -2.95 -23.22
CA THR A 81 -20.67 -1.95 -22.44
C THR A 81 -19.79 -0.89 -21.78
N CYS A 82 -18.47 -1.13 -21.71
CA CYS A 82 -17.49 -0.20 -21.16
C CYS A 82 -17.47 1.15 -21.91
N PHE A 83 -17.75 1.17 -23.23
CA PHE A 83 -17.69 2.40 -24.03
C PHE A 83 -18.86 3.37 -23.75
N LEU A 84 -20.01 2.86 -23.32
CA LEU A 84 -21.23 3.66 -23.10
C LEU A 84 -21.36 4.20 -21.67
N LEU A 85 -20.71 3.56 -20.68
CA LEU A 85 -20.87 3.86 -19.26
C LEU A 85 -19.73 4.69 -18.65
N GLU A 86 -18.69 5.05 -19.42
CA GLU A 86 -17.50 5.80 -18.96
C GLU A 86 -17.82 7.11 -18.21
N MET A 87 -19.03 7.66 -18.35
CA MET A 87 -19.44 8.92 -17.74
C MET A 87 -20.03 8.81 -16.32
N VAL A 88 -20.55 7.65 -15.87
CA VAL A 88 -21.25 7.56 -14.54
C VAL A 88 -21.10 6.22 -13.81
N TYR A 89 -20.90 5.08 -14.48
CA TYR A 89 -20.78 3.77 -13.82
C TYR A 89 -19.50 3.06 -14.25
N LEU A 90 -18.70 2.64 -13.27
CA LEU A 90 -17.41 1.95 -13.44
C LEU A 90 -17.60 0.51 -13.96
N GLY A 91 -18.29 0.32 -15.08
CA GLY A 91 -18.60 -0.96 -15.73
C GLY A 91 -17.43 -1.52 -16.56
N TYR A 92 -16.22 -1.49 -16.01
CA TYR A 92 -14.98 -1.92 -16.71
C TYR A 92 -14.71 -3.42 -16.62
N HIS A 93 -15.41 -4.13 -15.73
CA HIS A 93 -15.20 -5.56 -15.43
C HIS A 93 -16.53 -6.31 -15.36
N THR A 94 -16.55 -7.58 -15.78
CA THR A 94 -17.71 -8.44 -15.52
C THR A 94 -17.79 -8.77 -14.02
N VAL A 95 -18.99 -9.01 -13.50
CA VAL A 95 -19.18 -9.43 -12.10
C VAL A 95 -18.33 -10.67 -11.78
N ALA A 96 -18.26 -11.62 -12.72
CA ALA A 96 -17.42 -12.82 -12.60
C ALA A 96 -15.92 -12.48 -12.53
N GLN A 97 -15.43 -11.55 -13.35
CA GLN A 97 -14.03 -11.10 -13.30
C GLN A 97 -13.71 -10.40 -11.98
N VAL A 98 -14.64 -9.60 -11.44
CA VAL A 98 -14.47 -8.96 -10.12
C VAL A 98 -14.35 -10.02 -9.03
N PHE A 99 -15.28 -10.97 -8.96
CA PHE A 99 -15.22 -12.05 -7.97
C PHE A 99 -13.98 -12.92 -8.12
N ALA A 100 -13.59 -13.27 -9.35
CA ALA A 100 -12.38 -14.04 -9.59
C ALA A 100 -11.12 -13.29 -9.14
N GLY A 101 -11.01 -11.99 -9.47
CA GLY A 101 -9.91 -11.14 -9.03
C GLY A 101 -9.86 -10.97 -7.51
N THR A 102 -11.00 -10.74 -6.86
CA THR A 102 -11.08 -10.64 -5.41
C THR A 102 -10.71 -11.96 -4.73
N ALA A 103 -11.23 -13.09 -5.19
CA ALA A 103 -10.91 -14.40 -4.64
C ALA A 103 -9.42 -14.72 -4.77
N LEU A 104 -8.83 -14.46 -5.95
CA LEU A 104 -7.40 -14.62 -6.16
C LEU A 104 -6.58 -13.69 -5.26
N GLY A 105 -6.99 -12.43 -5.12
CA GLY A 105 -6.32 -11.45 -4.26
C GLY A 105 -6.32 -11.86 -2.79
N ILE A 106 -7.47 -12.34 -2.27
CA ILE A 106 -7.58 -12.86 -0.89
C ILE A 106 -6.66 -14.06 -0.71
N PHE A 107 -6.69 -15.00 -1.66
CA PHE A 107 -5.84 -16.20 -1.60
C PHE A 107 -4.35 -15.83 -1.59
N LEU A 108 -3.89 -15.01 -2.54
CA LEU A 108 -2.49 -14.56 -2.61
C LEU A 108 -2.08 -13.77 -1.36
N GLY A 109 -2.97 -12.92 -0.85
CA GLY A 109 -2.75 -12.18 0.39
C GLY A 109 -2.58 -13.10 1.61
N ALA A 110 -3.43 -14.12 1.74
CA ALA A 110 -3.33 -15.12 2.80
C ALA A 110 -2.04 -15.95 2.70
N VAL A 111 -1.68 -16.37 1.49
CA VAL A 111 -0.42 -17.09 1.23
C VAL A 111 0.78 -16.21 1.58
N TRP A 112 0.79 -14.94 1.15
CA TRP A 112 1.87 -14.00 1.48
C TRP A 112 1.98 -13.77 2.99
N PHE A 113 0.86 -13.53 3.66
CA PHE A 113 0.82 -13.38 5.11
C PHE A 113 1.38 -14.62 5.82
N TRP A 114 0.99 -15.82 5.37
CA TRP A 114 1.51 -17.06 5.92
C TRP A 114 3.02 -17.19 5.71
N VAL A 115 3.52 -16.92 4.50
CA VAL A 115 4.96 -16.96 4.19
C VAL A 115 5.73 -15.98 5.08
N VAL A 116 5.27 -14.75 5.20
CA VAL A 116 5.94 -13.73 6.03
C VAL A 116 5.99 -14.17 7.49
N ASN A 117 4.87 -14.63 8.05
CA ASN A 117 4.77 -14.88 9.50
C ASN A 117 5.20 -16.27 9.95
N ASN A 118 5.33 -17.25 9.04
CA ASN A 118 5.75 -18.62 9.39
C ASN A 118 7.11 -18.99 8.81
N VAL A 119 7.52 -18.37 7.71
CA VAL A 119 8.79 -18.67 7.03
C VAL A 119 9.78 -17.54 7.23
N LEU A 120 9.43 -16.31 6.80
CA LEU A 120 10.36 -15.19 6.81
C LEU A 120 10.61 -14.63 8.20
N TYR A 121 9.63 -14.74 9.10
CA TYR A 121 9.72 -14.37 10.51
C TYR A 121 10.99 -14.90 11.19
N ALA A 122 11.37 -16.16 10.92
CA ALA A 122 12.57 -16.76 11.48
C ALA A 122 13.89 -16.08 11.05
N TYR A 123 13.86 -15.33 9.93
CA TYR A 123 15.01 -14.61 9.39
C TYR A 123 15.02 -13.13 9.77
N PHE A 124 13.97 -12.61 10.39
CA PHE A 124 13.88 -11.19 10.75
C PHE A 124 15.04 -10.70 11.65
N PRO A 125 15.50 -11.45 12.67
CA PRO A 125 16.66 -11.05 13.46
C PRO A 125 17.94 -10.92 12.62
N ILE A 126 18.14 -11.83 11.65
CA ILE A 126 19.30 -11.79 10.75
C ILE A 126 19.24 -10.55 9.85
N ILE A 127 18.04 -10.14 9.42
CA ILE A 127 17.85 -8.94 8.60
C ILE A 127 18.07 -7.68 9.43
N GLU A 128 17.56 -7.62 10.66
CA GLU A 128 17.79 -6.52 11.60
C GLU A 128 19.29 -6.34 11.91
N GLU A 129 20.01 -7.44 12.14
CA GLU A 129 21.46 -7.45 12.39
C GLU A 129 22.31 -7.30 11.12
N SER A 130 21.71 -7.16 9.94
CA SER A 130 22.45 -6.94 8.71
C SER A 130 23.02 -5.51 8.63
N VAL A 131 23.90 -5.27 7.65
CA VAL A 131 24.37 -3.90 7.33
C VAL A 131 23.19 -2.99 7.00
N PHE A 132 22.22 -3.49 6.25
CA PHE A 132 21.00 -2.75 5.91
C PHE A 132 20.22 -2.38 7.18
N GLY A 133 19.97 -3.34 8.06
CA GLY A 133 19.22 -3.10 9.29
C GLY A 133 19.89 -2.06 10.20
N ARG A 134 21.22 -2.15 10.36
CA ARG A 134 21.99 -1.18 11.15
C ARG A 134 22.06 0.21 10.52
N VAL A 135 22.32 0.32 9.22
CA VAL A 135 22.45 1.62 8.53
C VAL A 135 21.13 2.38 8.53
N PHE A 136 20.03 1.66 8.29
CA PHE A 136 18.71 2.28 8.21
C PHE A 136 17.96 2.29 9.53
N TYR A 137 18.49 1.73 10.63
CA TYR A 137 17.79 1.55 11.91
C TYR A 137 16.45 0.82 11.75
N VAL A 138 16.46 -0.25 10.94
CA VAL A 138 15.31 -1.13 10.78
C VAL A 138 15.17 -1.97 12.03
N LYS A 139 13.94 -2.09 12.53
CA LYS A 139 13.63 -2.83 13.75
C LYS A 139 12.77 -4.04 13.46
N ASP A 140 13.02 -5.11 14.21
CA ASP A 140 12.10 -6.23 14.33
C ASP A 140 11.25 -6.11 15.61
N THR A 141 9.94 -5.97 15.44
CA THR A 141 8.98 -6.04 16.55
C THR A 141 8.12 -7.30 16.53
N SER A 142 8.35 -8.19 15.57
CA SER A 142 7.48 -9.34 15.32
C SER A 142 7.53 -10.36 16.45
N HIS A 143 8.68 -10.46 17.14
CA HIS A 143 8.91 -11.35 18.27
C HIS A 143 8.38 -10.80 19.60
N ILE A 144 7.77 -9.61 19.60
CA ILE A 144 7.23 -8.96 20.79
C ILE A 144 5.70 -9.17 20.83
N ASP A 145 5.22 -9.92 21.83
CA ASP A 145 3.79 -10.26 21.97
C ASP A 145 2.86 -9.03 21.94
N ASN A 146 3.25 -7.95 22.62
CA ASN A 146 2.48 -6.71 22.65
C ASN A 146 3.39 -5.49 22.49
N VAL A 147 3.62 -5.14 21.23
CA VAL A 147 4.44 -4.00 20.81
C VAL A 147 3.97 -2.69 21.44
N LEU A 148 2.66 -2.42 21.48
CA LEU A 148 2.13 -1.17 22.00
C LEU A 148 2.39 -1.00 23.50
N LYS A 149 2.23 -2.08 24.27
CA LYS A 149 2.53 -2.08 25.70
C LYS A 149 4.03 -1.91 25.94
N PHE A 150 4.86 -2.61 25.16
CA PHE A 150 6.31 -2.49 25.22
C PHE A 150 6.79 -1.06 24.93
N GLU A 151 6.37 -0.47 23.81
CA GLU A 151 6.72 0.90 23.42
C GLU A 151 6.29 1.92 24.50
N TYR A 152 5.07 1.78 25.05
CA TYR A 152 4.59 2.65 26.13
C TYR A 152 5.46 2.56 27.39
N GLN A 153 5.81 1.33 27.82
CA GLN A 153 6.58 1.11 29.04
C GLN A 153 8.02 1.63 28.90
N MET A 154 8.67 1.38 27.76
CA MET A 154 10.03 1.87 27.50
C MET A 154 10.09 3.39 27.44
N ALA A 155 9.16 4.02 26.71
CA ALA A 155 9.09 5.49 26.64
C ALA A 155 8.84 6.12 28.03
N ARG A 156 7.98 5.51 28.84
CA ARG A 156 7.71 5.99 30.21
C ARG A 156 8.92 5.79 31.13
N ALA A 157 9.59 4.64 31.06
CA ALA A 157 10.76 4.34 31.88
C ALA A 157 11.90 5.32 31.59
N GLU A 158 12.18 5.59 30.31
CA GLU A 158 13.26 6.51 29.92
C GLU A 158 12.97 7.95 30.38
N ARG A 159 11.73 8.44 30.24
CA ARG A 159 11.34 9.76 30.75
C ARG A 159 11.57 9.88 32.27
N LEU A 160 11.26 8.84 33.03
CA LEU A 160 11.48 8.84 34.48
C LEU A 160 12.97 8.80 34.84
N ARG A 161 13.77 8.02 34.11
CA ARG A 161 15.24 7.97 34.27
C ARG A 161 15.88 9.34 34.05
N LEU A 162 15.49 10.04 32.99
CA LEU A 162 15.96 11.39 32.69
C LEU A 162 15.54 12.39 33.77
N ALA A 163 14.31 12.28 34.28
CA ALA A 163 13.82 13.12 35.37
C ALA A 163 14.54 12.86 36.70
N SER A 164 14.99 11.62 36.98
CA SER A 164 15.81 11.34 38.16
C SER A 164 17.23 11.88 38.04
N ILE A 165 17.85 11.78 36.86
CA ILE A 165 19.20 12.33 36.61
C ILE A 165 19.19 13.85 36.77
N SER A 166 18.20 14.53 36.20
CA SER A 166 18.03 15.98 36.34
C SER A 166 17.77 16.45 37.78
N LYS A 167 17.38 15.57 38.70
CA LYS A 167 17.21 15.90 40.12
C LYS A 167 18.46 15.62 40.96
N SER A 168 19.38 14.81 40.44
CA SER A 168 20.66 14.50 41.10
C SER A 168 21.79 15.45 40.72
N GLU A 169 21.61 16.22 39.63
CA GLU A 169 22.46 17.35 39.23
C GLU A 169 22.00 18.64 39.91
#